data_AF-A0A6P8BE01-F1
#
_entry.id   AF-A0A6P8BE01-F1
#
_cell.length_a   1.000
_cell.length_b   1.000
_cell.length_c   1.000
_cell.angle_alpha   90.00
_cell.angle_beta   90.00
_cell.angle_gamma   90.00
#
_symmetry.space_group_name_H-M   'P 1'
#
loop_
_entity.id
_entity.type
_entity.pdbx_description
1 polymer ?
#
loop_
_entity_poly.entity_id
_entity_poly.type
_entity_poly.pdbx_seq_one_letter_code
_entity_poly.pdbx_strand_id
1 'polypeptide(L)'
;MSELRWQARGRGGAPYRRGGRGGWAPRSFVAPPKEPSSPAPPLGNLIQDLKPEDLEDASHDLEGVANITKRSLVASFNWLEGDNSTIVIPGRPPKWSPPSETQQIPDDNGRYGNKFSKSTRKEFRDQNAARFPQHPMEPAVLAALTMSPNLCSEQIIDVVACGSTMGNLLRFVTSQDKQFRILVEKVGSTIFLVRRENSPTELIPDLQGYGHSFPEHYTVWERDVAGSKSHQRIVRYRFGSMNFMVRFEGDGFIAKTAALENSNSSSTKVNARATSSLDELTDSLSETTLSKGLTPPCTSLKVKLSGDLVDQDLIFDLKTRSSKKIDQIQDIIKGEIPRLWLAGIPKLILAFHNGGVFNDVFIMELSDKIKEWEAANKVPLAKMAALIHRIGDIVHSRPEGKLELCHSKAGVLEIREQLPDAGDALSPTVREMWLESTLQSDDDDASSKESGSGDESAGVKIDWDEEEQMDYTACSTETCGYCGRCSY
;
A
#
# COMPACT_ATOMS: atom_id res chain seq x y z
N MET A 1 4.01 30.92 85.44
CA MET A 1 3.80 31.99 84.45
C MET A 1 4.97 31.98 83.49
N SER A 2 4.69 32.35 82.25
CA SER A 2 5.60 32.98 81.28
C SER A 2 6.79 32.19 80.73
N GLU A 3 6.87 32.28 79.41
CA GLU A 3 7.92 31.78 78.52
C GLU A 3 9.29 32.47 78.69
N LEU A 4 10.27 31.85 78.02
CA LEU A 4 11.50 32.37 77.37
C LEU A 4 12.87 32.12 78.03
N ARG A 5 13.64 31.24 77.34
CA ARG A 5 15.07 31.33 76.91
C ARG A 5 16.15 31.45 78.02
N TRP A 6 17.23 30.65 78.10
CA TRP A 6 18.24 30.27 77.09
C TRP A 6 19.16 29.11 77.59
N GLN A 7 19.72 28.35 76.63
CA GLN A 7 21.04 27.67 76.57
C GLN A 7 21.47 26.55 77.57
N ALA A 8 21.75 25.35 77.02
CA ALA A 8 23.00 24.61 77.26
C ALA A 8 23.30 23.61 76.13
N ARG A 9 24.60 23.45 75.83
CA ARG A 9 25.21 22.70 74.69
C ARG A 9 25.35 21.19 74.98
N GLY A 10 25.33 20.37 73.92
CA GLY A 10 25.82 18.98 73.95
C GLY A 10 25.91 18.38 72.54
N ARG A 11 27.07 17.83 72.19
CA ARG A 11 27.57 17.45 70.84
C ARG A 11 26.93 16.19 70.25
N GLY A 12 26.94 16.08 68.91
CA GLY A 12 27.18 14.80 68.23
C GLY A 12 26.53 14.64 66.86
N GLY A 13 27.36 14.59 65.80
CA GLY A 13 27.06 13.82 64.58
C GLY A 13 26.45 14.57 63.40
N ALA A 14 27.30 15.02 62.48
CA ALA A 14 26.97 15.26 61.08
C ALA A 14 27.30 13.98 60.25
N PRO A 15 26.95 13.86 58.94
CA PRO A 15 26.36 14.90 58.12
C PRO A 15 25.32 14.48 57.03
N TYR A 16 24.76 15.53 56.42
CA TYR A 16 24.15 15.64 55.07
C TYR A 16 22.73 15.16 54.78
N ARG A 17 21.78 16.11 54.91
CA ARG A 17 20.56 16.24 54.09
C ARG A 17 20.86 17.00 52.78
N ARG A 18 20.26 16.56 51.67
CA ARG A 18 19.99 17.32 50.43
C ARG A 18 18.77 16.64 49.76
N GLY A 19 17.71 17.27 49.29
CA GLY A 19 17.38 18.68 49.13
C GLY A 19 15.85 18.84 49.01
N GLY A 20 15.40 20.07 49.24
CA GLY A 20 13.99 20.46 49.27
C GLY A 20 13.34 20.64 47.90
N ARG A 21 12.00 20.60 47.97
CA ARG A 21 11.00 20.72 46.92
C ARG A 21 11.09 22.06 46.18
N GLY A 22 11.21 22.01 44.85
CA GLY A 22 10.85 23.08 43.92
C GLY A 22 9.70 22.60 43.05
N GLY A 23 8.54 23.23 43.16
CA GLY A 23 7.33 22.85 42.42
C GLY A 23 7.49 23.08 40.92
N TRP A 24 7.20 22.04 40.14
CA TRP A 24 7.02 22.14 38.69
C TRP A 24 5.58 22.55 38.42
N ALA A 25 5.39 23.78 37.93
CA ALA A 25 4.13 24.18 37.29
C ALA A 25 3.97 23.38 35.99
N PRO A 26 2.79 22.77 35.71
CA PRO A 26 2.54 22.12 34.44
C PRO A 26 2.44 23.19 33.35
N ARG A 27 3.42 23.24 32.45
CA ARG A 27 3.28 24.00 31.20
C ARG A 27 2.12 23.36 30.43
N SER A 28 1.05 24.11 30.19
CA SER A 28 -0.01 23.67 29.30
C SER A 28 0.59 23.53 27.89
N PHE A 29 0.65 22.29 27.41
CA PHE A 29 1.06 22.01 26.04
C PHE A 29 -0.14 22.30 25.15
N VAL A 30 -0.13 23.48 24.51
CA VAL A 30 -1.01 23.72 23.36
C VAL A 30 -0.47 22.84 22.24
N ALA A 31 -1.21 21.79 21.90
CA ALA A 31 -0.92 20.98 20.72
C ALA A 31 -0.87 21.90 19.50
N PRO A 32 0.14 21.79 18.63
CA PRO A 32 0.16 22.60 17.44
C PRO A 32 -1.08 22.31 16.58
N PRO A 33 -1.62 23.29 15.83
CA PRO A 33 -2.75 23.05 14.95
C PRO A 33 -2.38 21.96 13.94
N LYS A 34 -3.20 20.91 13.89
CA LYS A 34 -3.21 19.92 12.81
C LYS A 34 -3.50 20.68 11.52
N GLU A 35 -2.78 20.38 10.43
CA GLU A 35 -3.22 20.87 9.13
C GLU A 35 -4.66 20.40 8.91
N PRO A 36 -5.59 21.30 8.51
CA PRO A 36 -6.98 20.92 8.34
C PRO A 36 -7.06 19.83 7.26
N SER A 37 -7.58 18.66 7.64
CA SER A 37 -7.96 17.64 6.66
C SER A 37 -8.95 18.25 5.68
N SER A 38 -8.80 17.93 4.39
CA SER A 38 -9.80 18.36 3.40
C SER A 38 -11.18 17.86 3.82
N PRO A 39 -12.24 18.67 3.65
CA PRO A 39 -13.58 18.24 4.03
C PRO A 39 -13.97 17.01 3.22
N ALA A 40 -14.65 16.06 3.87
CA ALA A 40 -15.13 14.87 3.18
C ALA A 40 -16.14 15.26 2.07
N PRO A 41 -16.03 14.69 0.86
CA PRO A 41 -17.01 14.90 -0.20
C PRO A 41 -18.42 14.53 0.27
N PRO A 42 -19.47 15.12 -0.30
CA PRO A 42 -20.85 14.74 0.04
C PRO A 42 -21.11 13.25 -0.22
N LEU A 43 -22.11 12.72 0.46
CA LEU A 43 -22.58 11.34 0.31
C LEU A 43 -23.86 11.35 -0.51
N GLY A 44 -23.97 10.45 -1.50
CA GLY A 44 -25.22 10.24 -2.21
C GLY A 44 -26.26 9.50 -1.36
N ASN A 45 -27.43 9.24 -1.96
CA ASN A 45 -28.49 8.52 -1.26
C ASN A 45 -28.04 7.09 -0.91
N LEU A 46 -28.50 6.59 0.24
CA LEU A 46 -28.26 5.22 0.65
C LEU A 46 -29.07 4.25 -0.22
N ILE A 47 -28.40 3.24 -0.78
CA ILE A 47 -29.00 2.15 -1.54
C ILE A 47 -29.20 0.94 -0.63
N GLN A 48 -28.14 0.53 0.07
CA GLN A 48 -28.14 -0.66 0.92
C GLN A 48 -27.07 -0.54 2.01
N ASP A 49 -27.35 -1.05 3.20
CA ASP A 49 -26.36 -1.36 4.22
C ASP A 49 -25.96 -2.83 4.12
N LEU A 50 -24.67 -3.11 4.23
CA LEU A 50 -24.13 -4.47 4.31
C LEU A 50 -23.30 -4.63 5.57
N LYS A 51 -23.48 -5.75 6.25
CA LYS A 51 -22.65 -6.20 7.36
C LYS A 51 -21.91 -7.49 6.98
N PRO A 52 -20.81 -7.83 7.67
CA PRO A 52 -20.12 -9.10 7.45
C PRO A 52 -21.03 -10.33 7.60
N GLU A 53 -22.06 -10.26 8.47
CA GLU A 53 -23.01 -11.36 8.69
C GLU A 53 -23.95 -11.57 7.49
N ASP A 54 -24.23 -10.53 6.71
CA ASP A 54 -25.08 -10.62 5.51
C ASP A 54 -24.42 -11.41 4.37
N LEU A 55 -23.14 -11.78 4.54
CA LEU A 55 -22.32 -12.48 3.55
C LEU A 55 -22.12 -13.96 3.87
N GLU A 56 -22.60 -14.45 5.03
CA GLU A 56 -22.28 -15.79 5.52
C GLU A 56 -22.69 -16.88 4.53
N ASP A 57 -23.98 -16.88 4.14
CA ASP A 57 -24.54 -17.89 3.23
C ASP A 57 -23.78 -17.95 1.90
N ALA A 58 -23.55 -16.78 1.28
CA ALA A 58 -22.84 -16.67 0.01
C ALA A 58 -21.35 -16.99 0.13
N SER A 59 -20.76 -16.87 1.33
CA SER A 59 -19.34 -17.15 1.55
C SER A 59 -19.03 -18.65 1.56
N HIS A 60 -19.95 -19.49 2.04
CA HIS A 60 -19.75 -20.95 2.08
C HIS A 60 -19.48 -21.55 0.71
N ASP A 61 -20.22 -21.11 -0.32
CA ASP A 61 -20.05 -21.58 -1.71
C ASP A 61 -18.70 -21.16 -2.32
N LEU A 62 -18.04 -20.16 -1.72
CA LEU A 62 -16.80 -19.57 -2.24
C LEU A 62 -15.55 -20.04 -1.47
N GLU A 63 -15.68 -20.76 -0.36
CA GLU A 63 -14.54 -21.19 0.47
C GLU A 63 -13.48 -21.98 -0.33
N GLY A 64 -13.91 -22.83 -1.26
CA GLY A 64 -13.02 -23.63 -2.11
C GLY A 64 -12.24 -22.84 -3.16
N VAL A 65 -12.63 -21.58 -3.41
CA VAL A 65 -12.03 -20.70 -4.43
C VAL A 65 -11.57 -19.35 -3.85
N ALA A 66 -11.63 -19.19 -2.53
CA ALA A 66 -11.24 -17.97 -1.80
C ALA A 66 -9.73 -17.86 -1.56
N ASN A 67 -8.93 -18.34 -2.51
CA ASN A 67 -7.47 -18.26 -2.50
C ASN A 67 -6.97 -17.62 -3.80
N ILE A 68 -5.83 -16.94 -3.74
CA ILE A 68 -5.23 -16.33 -4.92
C ILE A 68 -4.49 -17.41 -5.72
N THR A 69 -4.86 -17.55 -6.98
CA THR A 69 -4.24 -18.50 -7.92
C THR A 69 -3.89 -17.83 -9.25
N LYS A 70 -3.10 -18.52 -10.10
CA LYS A 70 -2.75 -18.07 -11.45
C LYS A 70 -2.18 -16.64 -11.50
N ARG A 71 -1.38 -16.27 -10.50
CA ARG A 71 -0.77 -14.95 -10.43
C ARG A 71 0.24 -14.77 -11.56
N SER A 72 0.19 -13.63 -12.24
CA SER A 72 1.23 -13.18 -13.17
C SER A 72 1.35 -11.66 -13.19
N LEU A 73 2.55 -11.17 -13.50
CA LEU A 73 2.79 -9.75 -13.75
C LEU A 73 2.30 -9.41 -15.16
N VAL A 74 1.46 -8.37 -15.26
CA VAL A 74 0.91 -7.89 -16.54
C VAL A 74 1.71 -6.71 -17.04
N ALA A 75 1.94 -5.73 -16.17
CA ALA A 75 2.61 -4.50 -16.53
C ALA A 75 3.20 -3.80 -15.30
N SER A 76 4.01 -2.79 -15.56
CA SER A 76 4.44 -1.84 -14.54
C SER A 76 4.61 -0.45 -15.16
N PHE A 77 4.71 0.56 -14.30
CA PHE A 77 5.09 1.89 -14.72
C PHE A 77 5.71 2.67 -13.57
N ASN A 78 6.48 3.71 -13.89
CA ASN A 78 6.96 4.69 -12.92
C ASN A 78 6.25 6.02 -13.09
N TRP A 79 6.01 6.73 -12.00
CA TRP A 79 5.74 8.16 -12.04
C TRP A 79 7.04 8.94 -12.05
N LEU A 80 7.19 9.94 -12.92
CA LEU A 80 8.34 10.85 -12.86
C LEU A 80 8.13 11.96 -11.83
N GLU A 81 9.22 12.40 -11.21
CA GLU A 81 9.24 13.57 -10.34
C GLU A 81 9.18 14.87 -11.17
N GLY A 82 8.46 15.88 -10.67
CA GLY A 82 8.38 17.21 -11.29
C GLY A 82 7.35 17.37 -12.42
N ASP A 83 7.19 16.39 -13.32
CA ASP A 83 6.09 16.38 -14.30
C ASP A 83 4.91 15.60 -13.72
N ASN A 84 3.87 16.34 -13.32
CA ASN A 84 2.74 15.80 -12.56
C ASN A 84 1.89 14.79 -13.34
N SER A 85 2.10 14.58 -14.64
CA SER A 85 1.30 13.62 -15.42
C SER A 85 2.13 12.88 -16.47
N THR A 86 3.36 12.50 -16.15
CA THR A 86 4.18 11.62 -16.99
C THR A 86 4.45 10.29 -16.33
N ILE A 87 4.15 9.21 -17.06
CA ILE A 87 4.53 7.84 -16.69
C ILE A 87 5.59 7.28 -17.63
N VAL A 88 6.39 6.36 -17.11
CA VAL A 88 7.35 5.55 -17.87
C VAL A 88 6.90 4.10 -17.85
N ILE A 89 6.71 3.49 -19.03
CA ILE A 89 6.29 2.09 -19.22
C ILE A 89 7.43 1.31 -19.91
N PRO A 90 7.83 0.12 -19.44
CA PRO A 90 7.39 -0.53 -18.20
C PRO A 90 7.91 0.17 -16.93
N GLY A 91 8.89 1.07 -17.09
CA GLY A 91 9.66 1.57 -15.95
C GLY A 91 10.45 0.43 -15.29
N ARG A 92 10.89 0.66 -14.05
CA ARG A 92 11.63 -0.31 -13.22
C ARG A 92 11.59 0.15 -11.76
N PRO A 93 11.39 -0.74 -10.77
CA PRO A 93 11.49 -0.38 -9.37
C PRO A 93 12.92 0.03 -9.00
N PRO A 94 13.15 0.78 -7.90
CA PRO A 94 14.49 1.12 -7.51
C PRO A 94 15.23 -0.14 -7.01
N LYS A 95 16.50 -0.25 -7.33
CA LYS A 95 17.34 -1.39 -6.96
C LYS A 95 17.79 -1.26 -5.51
N TRP A 96 17.66 -2.33 -4.73
CA TRP A 96 18.26 -2.43 -3.40
C TRP A 96 19.77 -2.21 -3.48
N SER A 97 20.25 -1.16 -2.81
CA SER A 97 21.63 -0.70 -2.88
C SER A 97 22.02 -0.06 -1.53
N PRO A 98 22.10 -0.85 -0.45
CA PRO A 98 22.45 -0.34 0.86
C PRO A 98 23.87 0.26 0.84
N PRO A 99 24.14 1.31 1.63
CA PRO A 99 25.49 1.87 1.74
C PRO A 99 26.46 0.84 2.32
N SER A 100 27.73 0.89 1.90
CA SER A 100 28.77 -0.03 2.37
C SER A 100 29.13 0.14 3.85
N GLU A 101 28.88 1.32 4.40
CA GLU A 101 29.08 1.65 5.80
C GLU A 101 27.79 2.23 6.37
N THR A 102 27.48 1.91 7.63
CA THR A 102 26.33 2.48 8.30
C THR A 102 26.53 3.98 8.49
N GLN A 103 25.61 4.76 7.93
CA GLN A 103 25.58 6.21 8.07
C GLN A 103 24.27 6.63 8.72
N GLN A 104 24.33 7.71 9.49
CA GLN A 104 23.11 8.36 9.96
C GLN A 104 22.44 9.05 8.77
N ILE A 105 21.17 8.74 8.52
CA ILE A 105 20.37 9.43 7.52
C ILE A 105 19.41 10.43 8.19
N PRO A 106 18.99 11.50 7.48
CA PRO A 106 17.98 12.40 8.01
C PRO A 106 16.61 11.71 8.11
N ASP A 107 15.76 12.19 9.03
CA ASP A 107 14.34 11.82 9.07
C ASP A 107 13.62 12.26 7.78
N ASP A 108 12.35 11.89 7.64
CA ASP A 108 11.51 12.28 6.49
C ASP A 108 11.38 13.80 6.33
N ASN A 109 11.88 14.59 7.30
CA ASN A 109 11.86 16.05 7.31
C ASN A 109 13.25 16.68 7.14
N GLY A 110 14.24 15.89 6.74
CA GLY A 110 15.58 16.37 6.45
C GLY A 110 16.44 16.63 7.70
N ARG A 111 16.11 16.07 8.87
CA ARG A 111 16.80 16.37 10.13
C ARG A 111 17.57 15.18 10.70
N TYR A 112 18.71 15.48 11.31
CA TYR A 112 19.53 14.50 12.04
C TYR A 112 19.24 14.58 13.56
N GLY A 113 18.98 13.44 14.22
CA GLY A 113 18.85 13.35 15.69
C GLY A 113 17.43 13.39 16.30
N ASN A 114 17.33 13.62 17.62
CA ASN A 114 16.12 13.34 18.40
C ASN A 114 15.21 14.55 18.70
N LYS A 115 14.00 14.46 18.12
CA LYS A 115 12.66 14.87 18.61
C LYS A 115 12.21 16.34 18.60
N PHE A 116 10.97 16.47 18.13
CA PHE A 116 10.08 17.63 18.05
C PHE A 116 10.38 18.62 16.92
N SER A 117 9.94 18.29 15.71
CA SER A 117 9.41 19.33 14.82
C SER A 117 8.40 18.71 13.88
N LYS A 118 7.46 19.56 13.45
CA LYS A 118 6.44 19.25 12.46
C LYS A 118 7.09 18.86 11.15
N SER A 119 6.43 17.96 10.45
CA SER A 119 6.86 17.57 9.13
C SER A 119 6.89 18.76 8.17
N THR A 120 7.96 18.91 7.37
CA THR A 120 8.02 19.85 6.24
C THR A 120 7.85 19.14 4.91
N ARG A 121 8.08 17.82 4.87
CA ARG A 121 7.84 17.00 3.70
C ARG A 121 6.33 16.83 3.51
N LYS A 122 5.89 16.99 2.26
CA LYS A 122 4.51 16.79 1.84
C LYS A 122 4.46 15.58 0.95
N GLU A 123 3.92 14.47 1.47
CA GLU A 123 3.70 13.26 0.69
C GLU A 123 2.20 13.06 0.49
N PHE A 124 1.80 12.82 -0.76
CA PHE A 124 0.42 12.53 -1.10
C PHE A 124 0.02 11.16 -0.57
N ARG A 125 -1.21 11.09 -0.08
CA ARG A 125 -1.81 9.85 0.40
C ARG A 125 -2.06 8.83 -0.70
N ASP A 126 -2.31 9.32 -1.91
CA ASP A 126 -2.35 8.54 -3.15
C ASP A 126 -1.62 9.31 -4.24
N GLN A 127 -0.45 8.82 -4.64
CA GLN A 127 0.35 9.44 -5.70
C GLN A 127 -0.39 9.45 -7.05
N ASN A 128 -1.23 8.46 -7.32
CA ASN A 128 -1.93 8.34 -8.61
C ASN A 128 -3.09 9.34 -8.66
N ALA A 129 -3.86 9.45 -7.59
CA ALA A 129 -4.92 10.46 -7.50
C ALA A 129 -4.33 11.88 -7.51
N ALA A 130 -3.20 12.12 -6.84
CA ALA A 130 -2.58 13.44 -6.84
C ALA A 130 -2.04 13.86 -8.21
N ARG A 131 -1.54 12.90 -8.99
CA ARG A 131 -0.89 13.14 -10.30
C ARG A 131 -1.87 13.12 -11.47
N PHE A 132 -2.89 12.27 -11.39
CA PHE A 132 -3.93 12.17 -12.40
C PHE A 132 -5.32 12.05 -11.75
N PRO A 133 -5.81 13.16 -11.16
CA PRO A 133 -6.99 13.16 -10.29
C PRO A 133 -8.30 12.79 -10.98
N GLN A 134 -8.42 13.06 -12.27
CA GLN A 134 -9.64 12.78 -13.02
C GLN A 134 -9.86 11.28 -13.18
N HIS A 135 -8.79 10.51 -13.43
CA HIS A 135 -8.87 9.07 -13.67
C HIS A 135 -7.69 8.32 -13.00
N PRO A 136 -7.66 8.18 -11.67
CA PRO A 136 -6.49 7.67 -10.93
C PRO A 136 -6.04 6.25 -11.31
N MET A 137 -6.91 5.45 -11.93
CA MET A 137 -6.61 4.09 -12.40
C MET A 137 -6.22 4.01 -13.88
N GLU A 138 -6.42 5.07 -14.65
CA GLU A 138 -6.10 5.13 -16.09
C GLU A 138 -4.63 4.85 -16.41
N PRO A 139 -3.63 5.34 -15.64
CA PRO A 139 -2.23 4.97 -15.85
C PRO A 139 -1.98 3.46 -15.81
N ALA A 140 -2.69 2.73 -14.94
CA ALA A 140 -2.56 1.28 -14.85
C ALA A 140 -3.18 0.58 -16.05
N VAL A 141 -4.35 1.04 -16.51
CA VAL A 141 -4.99 0.50 -17.71
C VAL A 141 -4.12 0.72 -18.94
N LEU A 142 -3.60 1.94 -19.13
CA LEU A 142 -2.72 2.23 -20.26
C LEU A 142 -1.44 1.41 -20.23
N ALA A 143 -0.80 1.27 -19.06
CA ALA A 143 0.38 0.41 -18.93
C ALA A 143 0.06 -1.05 -19.29
N ALA A 144 -1.06 -1.56 -18.80
CA ALA A 144 -1.51 -2.92 -19.08
C ALA A 144 -1.78 -3.15 -20.57
N LEU A 145 -2.56 -2.28 -21.23
CA LEU A 145 -2.87 -2.39 -22.66
C LEU A 145 -1.64 -2.15 -23.56
N THR A 146 -0.72 -1.27 -23.14
CA THR A 146 0.52 -1.02 -23.90
C THR A 146 1.43 -2.25 -23.90
N MET A 147 1.54 -2.94 -22.76
CA MET A 147 2.44 -4.07 -22.58
C MET A 147 1.80 -5.42 -22.94
N SER A 148 0.48 -5.51 -22.85
CA SER A 148 -0.31 -6.71 -23.13
C SER A 148 -1.56 -6.31 -23.91
N PRO A 149 -1.43 -6.05 -25.23
CA PRO A 149 -2.57 -5.64 -26.06
C PRO A 149 -3.73 -6.65 -26.05
N ASN A 150 -3.42 -7.93 -25.86
CA ASN A 150 -4.39 -9.02 -25.81
C ASN A 150 -4.85 -9.35 -24.38
N LEU A 151 -4.62 -8.47 -23.40
CA LEU A 151 -4.89 -8.75 -21.98
C LEU A 151 -6.31 -9.25 -21.74
N CYS A 152 -7.28 -8.54 -22.31
CA CYS A 152 -8.70 -8.82 -22.12
C CYS A 152 -9.21 -9.91 -23.07
N SER A 153 -8.53 -10.15 -24.19
CA SER A 153 -8.89 -11.23 -25.12
C SER A 153 -8.37 -12.60 -24.70
N GLU A 154 -7.22 -12.67 -24.03
CA GLU A 154 -6.73 -13.92 -23.43
C GLU A 154 -7.58 -14.40 -22.25
N GLN A 155 -8.05 -13.44 -21.45
CA GLN A 155 -8.81 -13.72 -20.24
C GLN A 155 -9.63 -12.50 -19.83
N ILE A 156 -10.94 -12.70 -19.70
CA ILE A 156 -11.85 -11.67 -19.21
C ILE A 156 -11.39 -11.19 -17.82
N ILE A 157 -11.29 -9.88 -17.64
CA ILE A 157 -11.01 -9.24 -16.35
C ILE A 157 -12.32 -8.80 -15.73
N ASP A 158 -12.70 -9.40 -14.60
CA ASP A 158 -13.94 -9.10 -13.89
C ASP A 158 -13.79 -7.86 -13.00
N VAL A 159 -12.63 -7.71 -12.36
CA VAL A 159 -12.39 -6.65 -11.37
C VAL A 159 -11.03 -5.98 -11.56
N VAL A 160 -11.03 -4.65 -11.68
CA VAL A 160 -9.83 -3.81 -11.64
C VAL A 160 -9.79 -3.04 -10.34
N ALA A 161 -8.71 -3.19 -9.58
CA ALA A 161 -8.59 -2.60 -8.25
C ALA A 161 -7.15 -2.15 -7.95
N CYS A 162 -6.94 -1.57 -6.77
CA CYS A 162 -5.60 -1.38 -6.23
C CYS A 162 -5.46 -2.13 -4.89
N GLY A 163 -4.23 -2.36 -4.45
CA GLY A 163 -3.96 -3.05 -3.20
C GLY A 163 -4.64 -2.38 -1.98
N SER A 164 -4.84 -1.05 -2.03
CA SER A 164 -5.54 -0.33 -0.96
C SER A 164 -7.05 -0.57 -0.97
N THR A 165 -7.73 -0.58 -2.13
CA THR A 165 -9.17 -0.86 -2.18
C THR A 165 -9.46 -2.29 -1.75
N MET A 166 -8.67 -3.26 -2.24
CA MET A 166 -8.75 -4.65 -1.80
C MET A 166 -8.45 -4.81 -0.30
N GLY A 167 -7.40 -4.16 0.20
CA GLY A 167 -7.06 -4.18 1.62
C GLY A 167 -8.16 -3.60 2.51
N ASN A 168 -8.84 -2.54 2.06
CA ASN A 168 -9.97 -1.96 2.79
C ASN A 168 -11.19 -2.89 2.84
N LEU A 169 -11.52 -3.58 1.75
CA LEU A 169 -12.57 -4.60 1.74
C LEU A 169 -12.24 -5.78 2.67
N LEU A 170 -10.98 -6.22 2.67
CA LEU A 170 -10.51 -7.25 3.60
C LEU A 170 -10.61 -6.80 5.06
N ARG A 171 -10.26 -5.54 5.36
CA ARG A 171 -10.42 -4.96 6.70
C ARG A 171 -11.87 -4.92 7.15
N PHE A 172 -12.78 -4.57 6.25
CA PHE A 172 -14.21 -4.55 6.55
C PHE A 172 -14.72 -5.95 6.94
N VAL A 173 -14.42 -6.99 6.17
CA VAL A 173 -14.90 -8.35 6.49
C VAL A 173 -14.18 -9.00 7.67
N THR A 174 -13.03 -8.45 8.08
CA THR A 174 -12.31 -8.82 9.31
C THR A 174 -12.66 -7.90 10.49
N SER A 175 -13.73 -7.10 10.37
CA SER A 175 -14.25 -6.21 11.41
C SER A 175 -13.22 -5.20 11.96
N GLN A 176 -12.26 -4.80 11.14
CA GLN A 176 -11.31 -3.75 11.48
C GLN A 176 -11.94 -2.38 11.25
N ASP A 177 -12.02 -1.58 12.32
CA ASP A 177 -12.61 -0.24 12.28
C ASP A 177 -11.67 0.76 11.58
N LYS A 178 -11.75 0.79 10.25
CA LYS A 178 -11.04 1.75 9.42
C LYS A 178 -11.96 2.37 8.39
N GLN A 179 -12.10 3.69 8.46
CA GLN A 179 -12.90 4.42 7.48
C GLN A 179 -12.26 4.42 6.09
N PHE A 180 -13.09 4.23 5.07
CA PHE A 180 -12.70 4.35 3.66
C PHE A 180 -13.90 4.65 2.77
N ARG A 181 -13.61 5.15 1.56
CA ARG A 181 -14.57 5.30 0.47
C ARG A 181 -13.98 4.74 -0.82
N ILE A 182 -14.81 4.05 -1.60
CA ILE A 182 -14.44 3.44 -2.88
C ILE A 182 -15.52 3.76 -3.90
N LEU A 183 -15.14 4.35 -5.03
CA LEU A 183 -15.99 4.45 -6.19
C LEU A 183 -15.99 3.11 -6.93
N VAL A 184 -17.16 2.70 -7.38
CA VAL A 184 -17.34 1.49 -8.16
C VAL A 184 -18.01 1.87 -9.45
N GLU A 185 -17.38 1.54 -10.58
CA GLU A 185 -17.93 1.79 -11.91
C GLU A 185 -17.82 0.56 -12.79
N LYS A 186 -18.90 0.26 -13.50
CA LYS A 186 -18.97 -0.76 -14.53
C LYS A 186 -18.52 -0.19 -15.88
N VAL A 187 -17.53 -0.83 -16.49
CA VAL A 187 -17.06 -0.56 -17.85
C VAL A 187 -17.09 -1.87 -18.63
N GLY A 188 -18.06 -2.02 -19.55
CA GLY A 188 -18.32 -3.31 -20.20
C GLY A 188 -18.84 -4.32 -19.18
N SER A 189 -18.18 -5.47 -19.06
CA SER A 189 -18.40 -6.47 -18.01
C SER A 189 -17.51 -6.25 -16.77
N THR A 190 -16.50 -5.40 -16.86
CA THR A 190 -15.50 -5.19 -15.80
C THR A 190 -15.97 -4.18 -14.76
N ILE A 191 -15.67 -4.43 -13.49
CA ILE A 191 -15.90 -3.52 -12.36
C ILE A 191 -14.58 -2.84 -11.96
N PHE A 192 -14.57 -1.51 -11.93
CA PHE A 192 -13.44 -0.70 -11.47
C PHE A 192 -13.66 -0.24 -10.03
N LEU A 193 -12.73 -0.56 -9.14
CA LEU A 193 -12.70 -0.11 -7.75
C LEU A 193 -11.66 1.01 -7.60
N VAL A 194 -12.13 2.26 -7.54
CA VAL A 194 -11.27 3.45 -7.45
C VAL A 194 -11.34 4.04 -6.05
N ARG A 195 -10.18 4.35 -5.47
CA ARG A 195 -10.09 4.96 -4.14
C ARG A 195 -10.71 6.37 -4.16
N ARG A 196 -11.54 6.71 -3.17
CA ARG A 196 -12.03 8.09 -2.97
C ARG A 196 -11.50 8.68 -1.68
N GLU A 197 -10.46 9.50 -1.80
CA GLU A 197 -9.97 10.32 -0.69
C GLU A 197 -10.78 11.62 -0.58
N ASN A 198 -10.56 12.39 0.49
CA ASN A 198 -11.27 13.65 0.66
C ASN A 198 -10.83 14.69 -0.37
N SER A 199 -9.58 14.58 -0.80
CA SER A 199 -9.02 15.35 -1.91
C SER A 199 -8.00 14.48 -2.66
N PRO A 200 -7.89 14.59 -3.99
CA PRO A 200 -6.84 13.89 -4.74
C PRO A 200 -5.43 14.26 -4.27
N THR A 201 -5.24 15.48 -3.74
CA THR A 201 -3.97 15.96 -3.19
C THR A 201 -3.91 15.88 -1.66
N GLU A 202 -4.73 15.01 -1.06
CA GLU A 202 -4.68 14.79 0.40
C GLU A 202 -3.29 14.34 0.81
N LEU A 203 -2.73 14.99 1.83
CA LEU A 203 -1.39 14.72 2.33
C LEU A 203 -1.45 13.73 3.50
N ILE A 204 -0.37 12.97 3.69
CA ILE A 204 -0.19 12.18 4.90
C ILE A 204 0.04 13.16 6.08
N PRO A 205 -0.84 13.20 7.08
CA PRO A 205 -0.69 14.12 8.20
C PRO A 205 0.47 13.68 9.10
N ASP A 206 1.19 14.66 9.66
CA ASP A 206 2.20 14.45 10.70
C ASP A 206 3.33 13.45 10.33
N LEU A 207 3.72 13.39 9.05
CA LEU A 207 4.73 12.46 8.54
C LEU A 207 6.02 12.48 9.38
N GLN A 208 6.27 11.38 10.06
CA GLN A 208 7.36 11.21 11.00
C GLN A 208 8.06 9.89 10.76
N GLY A 209 9.36 9.86 11.03
CA GLY A 209 10.18 8.67 10.88
C GLY A 209 11.07 8.77 9.67
N TYR A 210 11.29 7.63 9.04
CA TYR A 210 12.29 7.44 7.97
C TYR A 210 11.68 6.62 6.82
N GLY A 211 10.35 6.60 6.70
CA GLY A 211 9.65 5.74 5.76
C GLY A 211 9.90 6.12 4.30
N HIS A 212 10.28 7.37 4.05
CA HIS A 212 10.65 7.88 2.73
C HIS A 212 12.16 8.12 2.63
N SER A 213 12.79 8.68 3.67
CA SER A 213 14.23 8.92 3.67
C SER A 213 15.02 7.61 3.59
N PHE A 214 14.60 6.53 4.24
CA PHE A 214 15.31 5.25 4.17
C PHE A 214 15.38 4.68 2.74
N PRO A 215 14.27 4.47 2.00
CA PRO A 215 14.36 3.97 0.64
C PRO A 215 15.16 4.90 -0.28
N GLU A 216 15.10 6.23 -0.10
CA GLU A 216 15.94 7.19 -0.85
C GLU A 216 17.45 6.99 -0.66
N HIS A 217 17.88 6.46 0.49
CA HIS A 217 19.29 6.23 0.81
C HIS A 217 19.74 4.77 0.63
N TYR A 218 18.80 3.82 0.63
CA TYR A 218 19.07 2.37 0.56
C TYR A 218 18.68 1.74 -0.77
N THR A 219 18.12 2.53 -1.68
CA THR A 219 17.78 2.09 -3.04
C THR A 219 18.27 3.11 -4.07
N VAL A 220 18.39 2.69 -5.32
CA VAL A 220 18.82 3.56 -6.42
C VAL A 220 17.95 3.34 -7.64
N TRP A 221 17.48 4.43 -8.24
CA TRP A 221 16.88 4.39 -9.57
C TRP A 221 17.97 4.19 -10.61
N GLU A 222 17.82 3.19 -11.48
CA GLU A 222 18.76 2.95 -12.57
C GLU A 222 18.61 4.01 -13.67
N ARG A 223 19.63 4.13 -14.54
CA ARG A 223 19.76 5.26 -15.48
C ARG A 223 18.55 5.44 -16.39
N ASP A 224 17.98 4.33 -16.87
CA ASP A 224 16.83 4.27 -17.77
C ASP A 224 15.51 4.73 -17.12
N VAL A 225 15.45 4.80 -15.80
CA VAL A 225 14.28 5.28 -15.03
C VAL A 225 14.65 6.37 -14.02
N ALA A 226 15.77 7.06 -14.24
CA ALA A 226 16.21 8.16 -13.41
C ALA A 226 15.15 9.27 -13.36
N GLY A 227 15.00 9.90 -12.19
CA GLY A 227 13.96 10.90 -11.94
C GLY A 227 12.58 10.32 -11.63
N SER A 228 12.48 9.00 -11.38
CA SER A 228 11.24 8.38 -10.88
C SER A 228 10.95 8.79 -9.42
N LYS A 229 9.66 8.90 -9.09
CA LYS A 229 9.16 9.14 -7.74
C LYS A 229 8.58 7.87 -7.10
N SER A 230 7.86 7.06 -7.86
CA SER A 230 7.29 5.79 -7.39
C SER A 230 7.20 4.78 -8.53
N HIS A 231 7.13 3.49 -8.17
CA HIS A 231 6.99 2.38 -9.11
C HIS A 231 5.70 1.61 -8.82
N GLN A 232 4.86 1.49 -9.83
CA GLN A 232 3.57 0.82 -9.78
C GLN A 232 3.66 -0.48 -10.58
N ARG A 233 3.07 -1.55 -10.05
CA ARG A 233 3.02 -2.88 -10.65
C ARG A 233 1.59 -3.32 -10.76
N ILE A 234 1.30 -4.05 -11.83
CA ILE A 234 -0.04 -4.53 -12.16
C ILE A 234 0.05 -6.04 -12.30
N VAL A 235 -0.58 -6.75 -11.36
CA VAL A 235 -0.67 -8.21 -11.39
C VAL A 235 -2.06 -8.64 -11.77
N ARG A 236 -2.16 -9.76 -12.49
CA ARG A 236 -3.41 -10.50 -12.65
C ARG A 236 -3.41 -11.75 -11.79
N TYR A 237 -4.56 -12.13 -11.26
CA TYR A 237 -4.77 -13.39 -10.56
C TYR A 237 -6.24 -13.75 -10.48
N ARG A 238 -6.54 -15.02 -10.13
CA ARG A 238 -7.90 -15.49 -9.85
C ARG A 238 -8.14 -15.53 -8.34
N PHE A 239 -9.30 -15.05 -7.89
CA PHE A 239 -9.75 -15.06 -6.50
C PHE A 239 -11.28 -15.09 -6.46
N GLY A 240 -11.90 -15.94 -5.63
CA GLY A 240 -13.34 -15.97 -5.48
C GLY A 240 -14.08 -16.23 -6.79
N SER A 241 -13.54 -17.09 -7.65
CA SER A 241 -14.03 -17.35 -9.02
C SER A 241 -14.00 -16.18 -10.02
N MET A 242 -13.44 -15.03 -9.65
CA MET A 242 -13.26 -13.87 -10.52
C MET A 242 -11.79 -13.68 -10.90
N ASN A 243 -11.56 -13.06 -12.06
CA ASN A 243 -10.26 -12.65 -12.56
C ASN A 243 -10.02 -11.18 -12.20
N PHE A 244 -8.96 -10.94 -11.44
CA PHE A 244 -8.57 -9.62 -10.96
C PHE A 244 -7.39 -9.08 -11.73
N MET A 245 -7.39 -7.76 -11.96
CA MET A 245 -6.20 -6.96 -12.25
C MET A 245 -5.99 -5.97 -11.11
N VAL A 246 -4.87 -6.09 -10.38
CA VAL A 246 -4.60 -5.30 -9.18
C VAL A 246 -3.31 -4.51 -9.33
N ARG A 247 -3.43 -3.19 -9.18
CA ARG A 247 -2.30 -2.27 -9.06
C ARG A 247 -1.79 -2.18 -7.63
N PHE A 248 -0.47 -2.20 -7.43
CA PHE A 248 0.15 -1.84 -6.16
C PHE A 248 1.49 -1.12 -6.39
N GLU A 249 1.98 -0.45 -5.34
CA GLU A 249 3.30 0.17 -5.35
C GLU A 249 4.36 -0.82 -4.85
N GLY A 250 5.47 -0.96 -5.57
CA GLY A 250 6.60 -1.78 -5.16
C GLY A 250 7.74 -0.90 -4.67
N ASP A 251 8.24 -1.18 -3.46
CA ASP A 251 9.27 -0.34 -2.81
C ASP A 251 10.66 -0.55 -3.41
N GLY A 252 10.90 -1.68 -4.10
CA GLY A 252 12.15 -1.95 -4.80
C GLY A 252 12.31 -3.39 -5.22
N PHE A 253 13.49 -3.72 -5.75
CA PHE A 253 13.88 -5.09 -6.07
C PHE A 253 15.31 -5.43 -5.63
N ILE A 254 15.56 -6.71 -5.36
CA ILE A 254 16.91 -7.23 -5.08
C ILE A 254 17.43 -7.91 -6.35
N ALA A 255 18.55 -7.44 -6.89
CA ALA A 255 19.17 -8.04 -8.06
C ALA A 255 19.69 -9.47 -7.77
N LYS A 256 19.58 -10.39 -8.73
CA LYS A 256 20.02 -11.80 -8.57
C LYS A 256 21.50 -11.94 -8.18
N THR A 257 22.36 -11.01 -8.58
CA THR A 257 23.77 -10.98 -8.14
C THR A 257 23.92 -10.70 -6.65
N ALA A 258 23.06 -9.87 -6.05
CA ALA A 258 23.07 -9.58 -4.61
C ALA A 258 22.53 -10.75 -3.76
N ALA A 259 21.71 -11.64 -4.34
CA ALA A 259 21.24 -12.86 -3.65
C ALA A 259 22.36 -13.88 -3.43
N LEU A 260 23.39 -13.87 -4.29
CA LEU A 260 24.57 -14.74 -4.19
C LEU A 260 25.64 -14.17 -3.26
N GLU A 261 25.68 -12.86 -3.02
CA GLU A 261 26.70 -12.24 -2.16
C GLU A 261 26.47 -12.45 -0.66
N ASN A 262 25.24 -12.83 -0.24
CA ASN A 262 24.93 -13.21 1.14
C ASN A 262 24.92 -14.74 1.39
N SER A 263 25.29 -15.54 0.39
CA SER A 263 25.49 -16.98 0.54
C SER A 263 26.82 -17.40 -0.10
N ASN A 264 27.82 -17.60 0.75
CA ASN A 264 29.18 -18.09 0.46
C ASN A 264 30.19 -17.06 -0.07
N SER A 265 31.02 -16.61 0.87
CA SER A 265 32.40 -16.23 0.63
C SER A 265 33.17 -17.37 -0.05
N SER A 266 33.39 -17.26 -1.36
CA SER A 266 34.52 -17.90 -2.02
C SER A 266 34.89 -17.13 -3.28
N SER A 267 36.15 -16.72 -3.30
CA SER A 267 36.84 -16.00 -4.36
C SER A 267 36.78 -16.69 -5.72
N THR A 268 36.46 -15.95 -6.79
CA THR A 268 37.28 -16.02 -8.02
C THR A 268 37.15 -14.73 -8.82
N LYS A 269 38.28 -14.06 -9.04
CA LYS A 269 38.43 -12.91 -9.93
C LYS A 269 38.32 -13.37 -11.38
N VAL A 270 37.52 -12.69 -12.20
CA VAL A 270 37.74 -12.69 -13.65
C VAL A 270 37.51 -11.28 -14.21
N ASN A 271 38.58 -10.74 -14.81
CA ASN A 271 38.58 -9.50 -15.58
C ASN A 271 37.78 -9.67 -16.88
N ALA A 272 36.94 -8.69 -17.22
CA ALA A 272 36.60 -8.43 -18.61
C ALA A 272 36.47 -6.92 -18.81
N ARG A 273 37.48 -6.38 -19.49
CA ARG A 273 37.55 -5.02 -20.02
C ARG A 273 36.69 -4.97 -21.28
N ALA A 274 35.74 -4.05 -21.35
CA ALA A 274 35.13 -3.63 -22.61
C ALA A 274 35.13 -2.10 -22.67
N THR A 275 35.73 -1.62 -23.74
CA THR A 275 35.97 -0.23 -24.10
C THR A 275 34.87 0.31 -25.01
N SER A 276 34.76 1.65 -25.05
CA SER A 276 34.10 2.50 -26.06
C SER A 276 32.57 2.61 -25.93
N SER A 277 31.93 3.76 -26.14
CA SER A 277 32.35 5.02 -26.77
C SER A 277 31.54 6.20 -26.19
N LEU A 278 32.10 7.40 -26.28
CA LEU A 278 31.70 8.65 -25.63
C LEU A 278 30.82 9.56 -26.50
N ASP A 279 30.03 9.01 -27.43
CA ASP A 279 29.23 9.80 -28.37
C ASP A 279 27.74 9.44 -28.24
N GLU A 280 27.09 9.91 -27.17
CA GLU A 280 25.62 9.96 -27.07
C GLU A 280 25.14 10.93 -25.97
N LEU A 281 25.89 12.01 -25.72
CA LEU A 281 25.64 12.96 -24.61
C LEU A 281 25.23 14.36 -25.04
N THR A 282 24.77 14.56 -26.28
CA THR A 282 24.44 15.90 -26.80
C THR A 282 22.96 16.23 -27.02
N ASP A 283 22.03 15.30 -26.80
CA ASP A 283 20.58 15.57 -26.97
C ASP A 283 19.78 15.76 -25.66
N SER A 284 20.45 15.78 -24.50
CA SER A 284 19.79 15.89 -23.19
C SER A 284 20.02 17.22 -22.45
N LEU A 285 20.59 18.24 -23.10
CA LEU A 285 21.05 19.48 -22.44
C LEU A 285 20.24 20.74 -22.77
N SER A 286 19.06 20.61 -23.35
CA SER A 286 18.17 21.74 -23.59
C SER A 286 16.78 21.48 -23.01
N GLU A 287 16.66 21.56 -21.68
CA GLU A 287 15.51 22.15 -20.98
C GLU A 287 15.73 22.07 -19.46
N THR A 288 16.55 22.99 -18.96
CA THR A 288 16.71 23.24 -17.52
C THR A 288 16.31 24.68 -17.23
N THR A 289 15.05 24.88 -16.83
CA THR A 289 14.64 26.08 -16.08
C THR A 289 13.71 25.71 -14.94
N LEU A 290 14.21 25.96 -13.73
CA LEU A 290 13.54 25.86 -12.44
C LEU A 290 12.42 26.92 -12.31
N SER A 291 11.24 26.56 -11.80
CA SER A 291 10.73 27.03 -10.49
C SER A 291 9.24 26.77 -10.26
N LYS A 292 8.97 26.32 -9.01
CA LYS A 292 7.74 26.34 -8.20
C LYS A 292 6.46 26.94 -8.82
N GLY A 293 5.46 26.07 -8.95
CA GLY A 293 4.04 26.40 -8.96
C GLY A 293 3.23 25.12 -9.04
N LEU A 294 2.17 24.97 -8.24
CA LEU A 294 1.16 23.93 -8.45
C LEU A 294 0.64 24.10 -9.88
N THR A 295 1.06 23.23 -10.78
CA THR A 295 0.53 23.18 -12.14
C THR A 295 -0.93 22.74 -12.08
N PRO A 296 -1.82 23.29 -12.93
CA PRO A 296 -3.20 22.82 -13.03
C PRO A 296 -3.20 21.32 -13.38
N PRO A 297 -4.23 20.56 -12.97
CA PRO A 297 -4.34 19.14 -13.31
C PRO A 297 -4.26 18.99 -14.84
N CYS A 298 -3.22 18.29 -15.30
CA CYS A 298 -3.00 18.04 -16.71
C CYS A 298 -4.10 17.11 -17.21
N THR A 299 -4.80 17.51 -18.28
CA THR A 299 -5.85 16.71 -18.91
C THR A 299 -5.30 15.58 -19.78
N SER A 300 -3.99 15.56 -20.03
CA SER A 300 -3.33 14.54 -20.86
C SER A 300 -2.20 13.86 -20.10
N LEU A 301 -2.32 12.55 -19.92
CA LEU A 301 -1.28 11.69 -19.38
C LEU A 301 -0.20 11.44 -20.46
N LYS A 302 1.05 11.81 -20.18
CA LYS A 302 2.18 11.57 -21.09
C LYS A 302 2.81 10.22 -20.79
N VAL A 303 3.09 9.47 -21.85
CA VAL A 303 3.72 8.15 -21.76
C VAL A 303 5.11 8.19 -22.38
N LYS A 304 6.11 7.69 -21.66
CA LYS A 304 7.47 7.42 -22.16
C LYS A 304 7.75 5.93 -22.11
N LEU A 305 8.47 5.40 -23.09
CA LEU A 305 8.88 4.00 -23.13
C LEU A 305 10.33 3.87 -22.66
N SER A 306 10.55 3.28 -21.48
CA SER A 306 11.88 3.05 -20.89
C SER A 306 11.80 2.12 -19.68
N GLY A 307 12.95 1.59 -19.24
CA GLY A 307 13.06 0.59 -18.18
C GLY A 307 12.73 -0.83 -18.65
N ASP A 308 12.72 -1.79 -17.72
CA ASP A 308 12.35 -3.18 -17.98
C ASP A 308 11.57 -3.78 -16.82
N LEU A 309 10.75 -4.80 -17.15
CA LEU A 309 10.09 -5.62 -16.16
C LEU A 309 11.09 -6.33 -15.25
N VAL A 310 10.83 -6.24 -13.95
CA VAL A 310 11.50 -7.05 -12.93
C VAL A 310 10.57 -8.16 -12.51
N ASP A 311 11.10 -9.37 -12.41
CA ASP A 311 10.40 -10.55 -11.92
C ASP A 311 9.76 -10.29 -10.54
N GLN A 312 8.53 -10.73 -10.37
CA GLN A 312 7.77 -10.58 -9.14
C GLN A 312 8.50 -11.20 -7.93
N ASP A 313 9.27 -12.27 -8.15
CA ASP A 313 10.01 -12.95 -7.09
C ASP A 313 11.16 -12.11 -6.50
N LEU A 314 11.61 -11.07 -7.21
CA LEU A 314 12.70 -10.19 -6.79
C LEU A 314 12.22 -8.94 -6.05
N ILE A 315 10.91 -8.67 -6.06
CA ILE A 315 10.30 -7.48 -5.46
C ILE A 315 10.24 -7.62 -3.95
N PHE A 316 10.46 -6.51 -3.25
CA PHE A 316 10.24 -6.41 -1.81
C PHE A 316 9.31 -5.25 -1.46
N ASP A 317 8.66 -5.39 -0.31
CA ASP A 317 8.08 -4.28 0.45
C ASP A 317 9.05 -3.89 1.56
N LEU A 318 8.96 -2.66 2.05
CA LEU A 318 9.87 -2.10 3.02
C LEU A 318 9.10 -1.42 4.14
N LYS A 319 9.53 -1.64 5.38
CA LYS A 319 9.06 -0.89 6.55
C LYS A 319 10.20 -0.51 7.46
N THR A 320 10.20 0.75 7.87
CA THR A 320 11.08 1.25 8.93
C THR A 320 10.38 1.25 10.27
N ARG A 321 11.10 0.93 11.35
CA ARG A 321 10.61 1.03 12.74
C ARG A 321 11.72 1.54 13.67
N SER A 322 11.35 2.11 14.80
CA SER A 322 12.30 2.43 15.87
C SER A 322 12.90 1.12 16.43
N SER A 323 14.20 1.10 16.73
CA SER A 323 14.89 -0.06 17.35
C SER A 323 14.25 -0.54 18.65
N LYS A 324 13.56 0.34 19.36
CA LYS A 324 12.70 0.01 20.51
C LYS A 324 11.57 -0.99 20.23
N LYS A 325 11.26 -1.29 18.97
CA LYS A 325 10.20 -2.23 18.55
C LYS A 325 10.77 -3.51 17.94
N ILE A 326 12.08 -3.75 18.07
CA ILE A 326 12.74 -4.91 17.47
C ILE A 326 12.22 -6.23 18.04
N ASP A 327 11.80 -6.23 19.30
CA ASP A 327 11.13 -7.33 19.99
C ASP A 327 9.73 -7.64 19.41
N GLN A 328 9.08 -6.67 18.75
CA GLN A 328 7.76 -6.80 18.11
C GLN A 328 7.85 -7.27 16.65
N ILE A 329 9.00 -7.79 16.20
CA ILE A 329 9.22 -8.11 14.78
C ILE A 329 8.17 -9.08 14.23
N GLN A 330 7.74 -10.07 15.01
CA GLN A 330 6.73 -11.05 14.57
C GLN A 330 5.35 -10.42 14.38
N ASP A 331 4.96 -9.49 15.26
CA ASP A 331 3.67 -8.81 15.17
C ASP A 331 3.67 -7.81 14.01
N ILE A 332 4.80 -7.14 13.76
CA ILE A 332 5.00 -6.32 12.56
C ILE A 332 4.83 -7.18 11.30
N ILE A 333 5.48 -8.35 11.23
CA ILE A 333 5.35 -9.25 10.08
C ILE A 333 3.89 -9.64 9.87
N LYS A 334 3.22 -10.15 10.92
CA LYS A 334 1.80 -10.57 10.85
C LYS A 334 0.90 -9.47 10.30
N GLY A 335 1.09 -8.23 10.74
CA GLY A 335 0.31 -7.08 10.28
C GLY A 335 0.51 -6.70 8.80
N GLU A 336 1.67 -7.04 8.21
CA GLU A 336 1.96 -6.74 6.81
C GLU A 336 1.60 -7.91 5.86
N ILE A 337 1.43 -9.15 6.36
CA ILE A 337 1.11 -10.33 5.53
C ILE A 337 -0.11 -10.11 4.61
N PRO A 338 -1.26 -9.56 5.05
CA PRO A 338 -2.41 -9.37 4.17
C PRO A 338 -2.12 -8.49 2.95
N ARG A 339 -1.31 -7.44 3.13
CA ARG A 339 -0.87 -6.54 2.03
C ARG A 339 0.06 -7.29 1.07
N LEU A 340 1.01 -8.04 1.60
CA LEU A 340 1.95 -8.83 0.81
C LEU A 340 1.23 -9.94 0.03
N TRP A 341 0.23 -10.57 0.65
CA TRP A 341 -0.64 -11.57 0.02
C TRP A 341 -1.38 -10.97 -1.18
N LEU A 342 -2.06 -9.83 -1.04
CA LEU A 342 -2.77 -9.16 -2.14
C LEU A 342 -1.83 -8.78 -3.30
N ALA A 343 -0.68 -8.18 -2.98
CA ALA A 343 0.29 -7.72 -3.96
C ALA A 343 1.14 -8.85 -4.56
N GLY A 344 1.17 -10.01 -3.89
CA GLY A 344 2.07 -11.10 -4.24
C GLY A 344 3.55 -10.74 -4.11
N ILE A 345 3.90 -10.02 -3.05
CA ILE A 345 5.28 -9.64 -2.76
C ILE A 345 5.86 -10.68 -1.79
N PRO A 346 6.87 -11.46 -2.18
CA PRO A 346 7.41 -12.52 -1.34
C PRO A 346 8.36 -12.02 -0.26
N LYS A 347 8.95 -10.84 -0.43
CA LYS A 347 10.03 -10.33 0.44
C LYS A 347 9.61 -9.08 1.20
N LEU A 348 10.00 -9.02 2.47
CA LEU A 348 9.85 -7.82 3.32
C LEU A 348 11.20 -7.42 3.88
N ILE A 349 11.56 -6.15 3.70
CA ILE A 349 12.70 -5.52 4.36
C ILE A 349 12.19 -4.80 5.60
N LEU A 350 12.60 -5.25 6.78
CA LEU A 350 12.37 -4.57 8.05
C LEU A 350 13.65 -3.89 8.52
N ALA A 351 13.63 -2.57 8.55
CA ALA A 351 14.78 -1.75 8.91
C ALA A 351 14.51 -1.03 10.24
N PHE A 352 15.29 -1.35 11.27
CA PHE A 352 15.17 -0.73 12.58
C PHE A 352 16.23 0.35 12.78
N HIS A 353 15.80 1.52 13.27
CA HIS A 353 16.69 2.66 13.46
C HIS A 353 16.77 3.14 14.90
N ASN A 354 17.93 3.69 15.26
CA ASN A 354 18.11 4.54 16.42
C ASN A 354 18.49 5.95 15.94
N GLY A 355 17.52 6.86 15.87
CA GLY A 355 17.75 8.25 15.44
C GLY A 355 18.36 8.40 14.04
N GLY A 356 17.98 7.53 13.09
CA GLY A 356 18.45 7.57 11.70
C GLY A 356 19.67 6.71 11.42
N VAL A 357 20.21 6.02 12.43
CA VAL A 357 21.22 4.99 12.24
C VAL A 357 20.53 3.62 12.19
N PHE A 358 20.71 2.89 11.09
CA PHE A 358 20.08 1.60 10.84
C PHE A 358 21.12 0.48 10.93
N ASN A 359 21.23 -0.15 12.11
CA ASN A 359 22.13 -1.29 12.31
C ASN A 359 21.46 -2.63 12.04
N ASP A 360 20.14 -2.69 12.20
CA ASP A 360 19.36 -3.92 12.14
C ASP A 360 18.42 -3.84 10.93
N VAL A 361 18.90 -4.34 9.78
CA VAL A 361 18.13 -4.41 8.53
C VAL A 361 17.97 -5.87 8.15
N PHE A 362 16.74 -6.36 8.24
CA PHE A 362 16.39 -7.76 7.96
C PHE A 362 15.71 -7.87 6.61
N ILE A 363 16.25 -8.71 5.72
CA ILE A 363 15.60 -9.11 4.47
C ILE A 363 14.98 -10.48 4.73
N MET A 364 13.65 -10.57 4.65
CA MET A 364 12.92 -11.79 4.98
C MET A 364 12.18 -12.31 3.76
N GLU A 365 12.30 -13.60 3.52
CA GLU A 365 11.46 -14.34 2.57
C GLU A 365 10.22 -14.85 3.32
N LEU A 366 9.04 -14.44 2.86
CA LEU A 366 7.77 -14.63 3.55
C LEU A 366 6.78 -15.47 2.76
N SER A 367 7.17 -16.06 1.62
CA SER A 367 6.29 -16.88 0.79
C SER A 367 5.53 -17.97 1.56
N ASP A 368 6.20 -18.68 2.47
CA ASP A 368 5.55 -19.74 3.25
C ASP A 368 4.60 -19.16 4.31
N LYS A 369 4.99 -18.08 4.99
CA LYS A 369 4.11 -17.37 5.94
C LYS A 369 2.86 -16.78 5.28
N ILE A 370 2.97 -16.32 4.04
CA ILE A 370 1.84 -15.84 3.24
C ILE A 370 0.86 -17.00 2.95
N LYS A 371 1.38 -18.18 2.57
CA LYS A 371 0.54 -19.37 2.33
C LYS A 371 -0.13 -19.86 3.61
N GLU A 372 0.61 -19.90 4.72
CA GLU A 372 0.07 -20.25 6.04
C GLU A 372 -1.06 -19.31 6.46
N TRP A 373 -0.85 -17.99 6.27
CA TRP A 373 -1.87 -16.99 6.57
C TRP A 373 -3.11 -17.14 5.69
N GLU A 374 -2.95 -17.35 4.38
CA GLU A 374 -4.08 -17.60 3.47
C GLU A 374 -4.89 -18.82 3.92
N ALA A 375 -4.21 -19.92 4.25
CA ALA A 375 -4.86 -21.14 4.73
C ALA A 375 -5.60 -20.93 6.07
N ALA A 376 -5.07 -20.09 6.96
CA ALA A 376 -5.70 -19.75 8.24
C ALA A 376 -6.86 -18.75 8.10
N ASN A 377 -6.95 -17.99 7.00
CA ASN A 377 -7.93 -16.92 6.81
C ASN A 377 -9.01 -17.25 5.77
N LYS A 378 -9.22 -18.54 5.44
CA LYS A 378 -10.19 -18.97 4.42
C LYS A 378 -11.59 -18.38 4.58
N VAL A 379 -12.14 -18.37 5.80
CA VAL A 379 -13.49 -17.85 6.08
C VAL A 379 -13.58 -16.34 5.81
N PRO A 380 -12.72 -15.48 6.39
CA PRO A 380 -12.67 -14.06 6.01
C PRO A 380 -12.46 -13.82 4.51
N LEU A 381 -11.61 -14.61 3.86
CA LEU A 381 -11.35 -14.49 2.43
C LEU A 381 -12.59 -14.87 1.60
N ALA A 382 -13.34 -15.88 2.00
CA ALA A 382 -14.59 -16.26 1.35
C ALA A 382 -15.67 -15.17 1.50
N LYS A 383 -15.76 -14.54 2.68
CA LYS A 383 -16.60 -13.35 2.89
C LYS A 383 -16.18 -12.19 2.02
N MET A 384 -14.88 -11.95 1.86
CA MET A 384 -14.37 -10.92 0.95
C MET A 384 -14.78 -11.22 -0.50
N ALA A 385 -14.69 -12.47 -0.94
CA ALA A 385 -15.14 -12.88 -2.27
C ALA A 385 -16.66 -12.65 -2.44
N ALA A 386 -17.48 -13.08 -1.47
CA ALA A 386 -18.92 -12.88 -1.48
C ALA A 386 -19.30 -11.39 -1.53
N LEU A 387 -18.58 -10.54 -0.80
CA LEU A 387 -18.76 -9.10 -0.83
C LEU A 387 -18.52 -8.51 -2.22
N ILE A 388 -17.45 -8.92 -2.90
CA ILE A 388 -17.11 -8.41 -4.24
C ILE A 388 -18.15 -8.86 -5.28
N HIS A 389 -18.61 -10.11 -5.20
CA HIS A 389 -19.74 -10.59 -6.01
C HIS A 389 -21.00 -9.76 -5.76
N ARG A 390 -21.34 -9.52 -4.49
CA ARG A 390 -22.51 -8.72 -4.11
C ARG A 390 -22.44 -7.29 -4.63
N ILE A 391 -21.27 -6.65 -4.55
CA ILE A 391 -21.02 -5.32 -5.13
C ILE A 391 -21.22 -5.37 -6.65
N GLY A 392 -20.73 -6.44 -7.29
CA GLY A 392 -20.92 -6.71 -8.71
C GLY A 392 -22.38 -6.79 -9.12
N ASP A 393 -23.18 -7.61 -8.45
CA ASP A 393 -24.61 -7.75 -8.74
C ASP A 393 -25.34 -6.41 -8.65
N ILE A 394 -25.03 -5.63 -7.59
CA ILE A 394 -25.66 -4.34 -7.36
C ILE A 394 -25.27 -3.36 -8.47
N VAL A 395 -23.99 -3.21 -8.81
CA VAL A 395 -23.58 -2.27 -9.85
C VAL A 395 -24.08 -2.68 -11.24
N HIS A 396 -24.17 -3.98 -11.53
CA HIS A 396 -24.70 -4.49 -12.80
C HIS A 396 -26.19 -4.25 -12.96
N SER A 397 -26.95 -4.25 -11.86
CA SER A 397 -28.39 -3.96 -11.88
C SER A 397 -28.72 -2.48 -12.08
N ARG A 398 -27.75 -1.57 -11.93
CA ARG A 398 -27.96 -0.12 -12.04
C ARG A 398 -27.80 0.38 -13.48
N PRO A 399 -28.73 1.21 -13.99
CA PRO A 399 -28.61 1.81 -15.33
C PRO A 399 -27.36 2.65 -15.53
N GLU A 400 -26.93 3.39 -14.51
CA GLU A 400 -25.73 4.22 -14.57
C GLU A 400 -24.43 3.43 -14.37
N GLY A 401 -24.53 2.16 -13.94
CA GLY A 401 -23.36 1.31 -13.71
C GLY A 401 -22.39 1.86 -12.64
N LYS A 402 -22.87 2.68 -11.71
CA LYS A 402 -22.04 3.40 -10.74
C LYS A 402 -22.61 3.36 -9.33
N LEU A 403 -21.72 3.22 -8.35
CA LEU A 403 -22.02 3.33 -6.93
C LEU A 403 -20.80 3.79 -6.13
N GLU A 404 -21.04 4.11 -4.88
CA GLU A 404 -19.99 4.43 -3.91
C GLU A 404 -20.13 3.56 -2.66
N LEU A 405 -19.04 2.92 -2.26
CA LEU A 405 -18.93 2.21 -0.99
C LEU A 405 -18.39 3.17 0.07
N CYS A 406 -19.07 3.23 1.21
CA CYS A 406 -18.68 4.06 2.34
C CYS A 406 -18.63 3.21 3.61
N HIS A 407 -17.44 3.06 4.20
CA HIS A 407 -17.31 2.52 5.54
C HIS A 407 -17.05 3.70 6.49
N SER A 408 -18.12 4.26 7.06
CA SER A 408 -18.05 5.43 7.94
C SER A 408 -18.12 5.08 9.43
N LYS A 409 -18.72 3.93 9.74
CA LYS A 409 -18.96 3.41 11.10
C LYS A 409 -18.52 1.95 11.15
N ALA A 410 -18.02 1.53 12.31
CA ALA A 410 -17.66 0.13 12.55
C ALA A 410 -18.81 -0.83 12.18
N GLY A 411 -18.45 -1.93 11.51
CA GLY A 411 -19.36 -3.04 11.21
C GLY A 411 -20.36 -2.84 10.07
N VAL A 412 -20.47 -1.65 9.45
CA VAL A 412 -21.42 -1.42 8.34
C VAL A 412 -20.73 -0.81 7.12
N LEU A 413 -20.91 -1.44 5.96
CA LEU A 413 -20.56 -0.91 4.66
C LEU A 413 -21.81 -0.36 3.98
N GLU A 414 -21.84 0.95 3.79
CA GLU A 414 -22.95 1.67 3.19
C GLU A 414 -22.72 1.73 1.67
N ILE A 415 -23.61 1.14 0.89
CA ILE A 415 -23.65 1.25 -0.58
C ILE A 415 -24.53 2.44 -0.94
N ARG A 416 -23.97 3.41 -1.65
CA ARG A 416 -24.61 4.69 -1.97
C ARG A 416 -24.60 4.99 -3.45
N GLU A 417 -25.50 5.89 -3.85
CA GLU A 417 -25.45 6.50 -5.16
C GLU A 417 -24.17 7.33 -5.30
N GLN A 418 -23.48 7.19 -6.43
CA GLN A 418 -22.33 8.03 -6.73
C GLN A 418 -22.83 9.44 -7.12
N LEU A 419 -22.21 10.47 -6.56
CA LEU A 419 -22.51 11.86 -6.92
C LEU A 419 -21.64 12.31 -8.11
N PRO A 420 -22.11 13.28 -8.94
CA PRO A 420 -21.40 13.71 -10.15
C PRO A 420 -19.99 14.27 -9.95
N ASP A 421 -19.64 14.71 -8.73
CA ASP A 421 -18.32 15.23 -8.40
C ASP A 421 -17.21 14.16 -8.42
N ALA A 422 -17.59 12.88 -8.32
CA ALA A 422 -16.67 11.75 -8.29
C ALA A 422 -15.97 11.48 -9.63
N GLY A 423 -16.60 11.86 -10.75
CA GLY A 423 -16.11 11.58 -12.10
C GLY A 423 -16.22 10.10 -12.51
N ASP A 424 -15.56 9.79 -13.62
CA ASP A 424 -15.51 8.45 -14.22
C ASP A 424 -14.17 7.76 -13.90
N ALA A 425 -14.19 6.43 -13.81
CA ALA A 425 -12.99 5.62 -13.58
C ALA A 425 -11.94 5.78 -14.69
N LEU A 426 -12.39 5.99 -15.94
CA LEU A 426 -11.56 6.13 -17.14
C LEU A 426 -12.04 7.28 -18.01
N SER A 427 -11.11 7.94 -18.70
CA SER A 427 -11.44 8.90 -19.76
C SER A 427 -12.19 8.19 -20.90
N PRO A 428 -12.99 8.93 -21.70
CA PRO A 428 -13.73 8.33 -22.82
C PRO A 428 -12.85 7.54 -23.79
N THR A 429 -11.66 8.05 -24.10
CA THR A 429 -10.70 7.39 -25.00
C THR A 429 -10.18 6.09 -24.41
N VAL A 430 -9.76 6.07 -23.14
CA VAL A 430 -9.23 4.84 -22.53
C VAL A 430 -10.35 3.84 -22.23
N ARG A 431 -11.57 4.32 -21.97
CA ARG A 431 -12.77 3.48 -21.89
C ARG A 431 -13.01 2.74 -23.20
N GLU A 432 -12.94 3.43 -24.34
CA GLU A 432 -13.10 2.82 -25.66
C GLU A 432 -12.00 1.79 -25.92
N MET A 433 -10.74 2.13 -25.66
CA MET A 433 -9.62 1.18 -25.77
C MET A 433 -9.82 -0.08 -24.91
N TRP A 434 -10.35 0.08 -23.68
CA TRP A 434 -10.66 -1.06 -22.82
C TRP A 434 -11.75 -1.94 -23.43
N LEU A 435 -12.84 -1.33 -23.92
CA LEU A 435 -13.97 -2.07 -24.52
C LEU A 435 -13.57 -2.80 -25.79
N GLU A 436 -12.77 -2.17 -26.66
CA GLU A 436 -12.24 -2.80 -27.87
C GLU A 436 -11.34 -4.00 -27.54
N SER A 437 -10.52 -3.90 -26.49
CA SER A 437 -9.67 -5.01 -26.05
C SER A 437 -10.48 -6.21 -25.54
N THR A 438 -11.68 -5.98 -24.99
CA THR A 438 -12.61 -7.04 -24.59
C THR A 438 -13.37 -7.64 -25.77
N LEU A 439 -13.78 -6.86 -26.77
CA LEU A 439 -14.58 -7.40 -27.88
C LEU A 439 -13.81 -8.37 -28.79
N GLN A 440 -12.48 -8.28 -28.81
CA GLN A 440 -11.63 -9.23 -29.52
C GLN A 440 -11.66 -10.65 -28.91
N SER A 441 -12.25 -10.87 -27.71
CA SER A 441 -12.39 -12.22 -27.12
C SER A 441 -13.54 -13.05 -27.70
N ASP A 442 -14.62 -12.40 -28.14
CA ASP A 442 -15.92 -13.08 -28.29
C ASP A 442 -16.08 -13.81 -29.65
N ASP A 443 -15.23 -13.52 -30.64
CA ASP A 443 -15.29 -14.16 -31.95
C ASP A 443 -14.59 -15.55 -32.00
N ASP A 444 -13.77 -15.90 -31.00
CA ASP A 444 -12.93 -17.11 -31.02
C ASP A 444 -13.47 -18.30 -30.19
N ASP A 445 -14.48 -18.11 -29.32
CA ASP A 445 -14.89 -19.12 -28.32
C ASP A 445 -16.22 -19.86 -28.65
N ALA A 446 -16.67 -19.79 -29.90
CA ALA A 446 -17.90 -20.45 -30.36
C ALA A 446 -17.77 -21.96 -30.67
N SER A 447 -16.75 -22.66 -30.16
CA SER A 447 -16.70 -24.12 -30.26
C SER A 447 -16.03 -24.83 -29.09
N SER A 448 -16.80 -25.14 -28.03
CA SER A 448 -16.92 -26.50 -27.49
C SER A 448 -17.76 -26.51 -26.20
N LYS A 449 -18.92 -27.16 -26.29
CA LYS A 449 -19.79 -27.49 -25.16
C LYS A 449 -19.59 -28.95 -24.75
N GLU A 450 -19.96 -29.20 -23.49
CA GLU A 450 -20.33 -30.48 -22.85
C GLU A 450 -19.16 -31.35 -22.34
N SER A 451 -19.18 -31.98 -21.15
CA SER A 451 -20.24 -32.23 -20.16
C SER A 451 -19.65 -32.97 -18.94
N GLY A 452 -20.28 -32.87 -17.75
CA GLY A 452 -20.57 -34.04 -16.91
C GLY A 452 -20.02 -34.11 -15.47
N SER A 453 -20.95 -34.01 -14.50
CA SER A 453 -21.09 -34.73 -13.19
C SER A 453 -19.84 -35.06 -12.36
N GLY A 454 -19.71 -34.73 -11.07
CA GLY A 454 -20.69 -34.79 -9.98
C GLY A 454 -20.50 -36.08 -9.18
N ASP A 455 -20.03 -36.02 -7.92
CA ASP A 455 -20.54 -36.84 -6.81
C ASP A 455 -20.01 -36.39 -5.43
N GLU A 456 -20.89 -36.53 -4.44
CA GLU A 456 -20.77 -36.16 -3.03
C GLU A 456 -20.21 -37.32 -2.19
N SER A 457 -19.57 -37.05 -1.04
CA SER A 457 -19.86 -37.83 0.19
C SER A 457 -19.33 -37.17 1.46
N ALA A 458 -20.18 -37.19 2.49
CA ALA A 458 -20.07 -36.59 3.81
C ALA A 458 -19.24 -37.41 4.81
N GLY A 459 -18.74 -36.77 5.89
CA GLY A 459 -18.13 -37.50 6.99
C GLY A 459 -17.62 -36.72 8.21
N VAL A 460 -18.55 -36.37 9.11
CA VAL A 460 -18.44 -36.42 10.60
C VAL A 460 -17.63 -35.36 11.38
N LYS A 461 -18.37 -34.79 12.35
CA LYS A 461 -18.04 -33.85 13.44
C LYS A 461 -16.96 -34.34 14.42
N ILE A 462 -16.13 -33.41 14.90
CA ILE A 462 -15.54 -33.45 16.25
C ILE A 462 -15.61 -32.03 16.84
N ASP A 463 -16.09 -31.99 18.07
CA ASP A 463 -16.42 -30.85 18.93
C ASP A 463 -15.33 -30.68 19.99
N TRP A 464 -14.85 -29.44 20.23
CA TRP A 464 -14.12 -29.05 21.44
C TRP A 464 -14.25 -27.54 21.70
N ASP A 465 -14.68 -27.25 22.92
CA ASP A 465 -15.00 -25.97 23.53
C ASP A 465 -13.79 -25.06 23.84
N GLU A 466 -14.12 -23.76 23.86
CA GLU A 466 -13.60 -22.64 24.68
C GLU A 466 -12.09 -22.31 24.72
N GLU A 467 -11.73 -21.10 24.32
CA GLU A 467 -11.42 -20.01 25.28
C GLU A 467 -11.14 -18.68 24.55
N GLU A 468 -11.72 -17.61 25.08
CA GLU A 468 -11.66 -16.24 24.61
C GLU A 468 -10.23 -15.67 24.66
N GLN A 469 -9.78 -15.05 23.57
CA GLN A 469 -8.64 -14.14 23.63
C GLN A 469 -8.89 -12.91 22.75
N MET A 470 -9.18 -11.81 23.44
CA MET A 470 -9.37 -10.49 22.86
C MET A 470 -8.07 -10.01 22.18
N ASP A 471 -8.09 -9.90 20.87
CA ASP A 471 -7.01 -9.36 20.05
C ASP A 471 -7.07 -7.83 20.01
N TYR A 472 -6.12 -7.21 20.71
CA TYR A 472 -5.78 -5.80 20.59
C TYR A 472 -4.47 -5.73 19.82
N THR A 473 -4.44 -5.11 18.61
CA THR A 473 -3.36 -4.22 18.13
C THR A 473 -3.49 -3.87 16.64
N ALA A 474 -3.99 -2.66 16.36
CA ALA A 474 -3.94 -2.04 15.04
C ALA A 474 -2.95 -0.85 15.03
N CYS A 475 -1.76 -1.01 14.44
CA CYS A 475 -0.97 0.12 13.94
C CYS A 475 -0.22 -0.28 12.65
N SER A 476 -0.87 -0.12 11.49
CA SER A 476 -0.21 -0.01 10.18
C SER A 476 -0.20 1.45 9.70
N THR A 477 0.52 1.77 8.62
CA THR A 477 0.56 3.09 7.92
C THR A 477 -0.83 3.73 7.78
N GLU A 478 -1.81 2.85 7.64
CA GLU A 478 -3.19 3.12 7.40
C GLU A 478 -4.01 3.46 8.67
N THR A 479 -3.46 3.24 9.87
CA THR A 479 -4.11 3.48 11.17
C THR A 479 -3.53 4.67 11.93
N CYS A 480 -2.24 5.03 11.79
CA CYS A 480 -1.63 6.10 12.61
C CYS A 480 -0.71 7.11 11.89
N GLY A 481 -0.50 7.00 10.57
CA GLY A 481 0.32 7.97 9.82
C GLY A 481 1.75 8.14 10.36
N TYR A 482 2.30 7.09 11.00
CA TYR A 482 3.61 7.13 11.68
C TYR A 482 3.73 8.15 12.84
N CYS A 483 2.68 8.39 13.63
CA CYS A 483 2.71 9.41 14.69
C CYS A 483 3.72 9.18 15.85
N GLY A 484 4.46 8.06 15.87
CA GLY A 484 5.50 7.77 16.85
C GLY A 484 5.01 7.64 18.31
N ARG A 485 3.69 7.53 18.53
CA ARG A 485 3.05 7.50 19.86
C ARG A 485 1.96 6.42 20.04
N CYS A 486 1.91 5.36 19.24
CA CYS A 486 1.02 4.22 19.58
C CYS A 486 1.51 3.62 20.92
N SER A 487 0.72 3.78 21.97
CA SER A 487 0.93 3.15 23.28
C SER A 487 -0.19 2.15 23.54
N TYR A 488 -0.29 1.12 22.69
CA TYR A 488 -0.93 -0.16 22.99
C TYR A 488 -0.21 -1.21 22.14
#